data_AF-A0AAJ2PWZ6-F1
#
_entry.id   AF-A0AAJ2PWZ6-F1
#
_cell.length_a   1.000
_cell.length_b   1.000
_cell.length_c   1.000
_cell.angle_alpha   90.00
_cell.angle_beta   90.00
_cell.angle_gamma   90.00
#
_symmetry.space_group_name_H-M   'P 1'
#
loop_
_entity.id
_entity.type
_entity.pdbx_description
1 polymer ?
#
loop_
_entity_poly.entity_id
_entity_poly.type
_entity_poly.pdbx_seq_one_letter_code
_entity_poly.pdbx_strand_id
1 'polypeptide(L)' 'MTAVQNGRPAAPRTEIPMLRAYRLWFEHARTCADGCRCTPKAQDGCEDGRQLWGTYRLARIGRAAS' A
#
# COMPACT_ATOMS: atom_id res chain seq x y z
N MET A 1 -34.68 4.01 -32.91
CA MET A 1 -33.96 4.78 -31.88
C MET A 1 -33.83 3.89 -30.65
N THR A 2 -32.76 3.12 -30.54
CA THR A 2 -32.49 2.22 -29.42
C THR A 2 -31.71 2.97 -28.35
N ALA A 3 -32.27 3.07 -27.15
CA ALA A 3 -31.66 3.77 -26.03
C ALA A 3 -30.33 3.09 -25.65
N VAL A 4 -29.24 3.85 -25.75
CA VAL A 4 -27.94 3.52 -25.17
C VAL A 4 -28.14 3.37 -23.66
N GLN A 5 -27.92 2.14 -23.18
CA GLN A 5 -27.86 1.87 -21.75
C GLN A 5 -26.64 2.61 -21.20
N ASN A 6 -26.90 3.70 -20.49
CA ASN A 6 -25.92 4.46 -19.73
C ASN A 6 -25.20 3.51 -18.78
N GLY A 7 -23.90 3.29 -19.03
CA GLY A 7 -23.04 2.56 -18.11
C GLY A 7 -23.08 3.23 -16.75
N ARG A 8 -23.43 2.46 -15.72
CA ARG A 8 -23.21 2.86 -14.33
C ARG A 8 -21.75 3.27 -14.21
N PRO A 9 -21.41 4.47 -13.73
CA PRO A 9 -20.03 4.79 -13.42
C PRO A 9 -19.56 3.72 -12.42
N ALA A 10 -18.54 2.95 -12.80
CA ALA A 10 -17.89 2.04 -11.87
C ALA A 10 -17.48 2.88 -10.66
N ALA A 11 -18.00 2.54 -9.48
CA ALA A 11 -17.65 3.24 -8.26
C ALA A 11 -16.12 3.38 -8.22
N PRO A 12 -15.58 4.58 -7.91
CA PRO A 12 -14.14 4.74 -7.81
C PRO A 12 -13.65 3.63 -6.87
N ARG A 13 -12.73 2.80 -7.36
CA ARG A 13 -12.17 1.70 -6.57
C ARG A 13 -11.47 2.38 -5.39
N THR A 14 -12.17 2.52 -4.26
CA THR A 14 -11.62 3.10 -3.04
C THR A 14 -10.39 2.27 -2.71
N GLU A 15 -9.22 2.85 -2.97
CA GLU A 15 -7.97 2.16 -2.77
C GLU A 15 -7.89 1.81 -1.29
N ILE A 16 -7.83 0.51 -0.97
CA ILE A 16 -7.81 0.06 0.41
C ILE A 16 -6.55 0.64 1.05
N PRO A 17 -6.65 1.47 2.10
CA PRO A 17 -5.49 2.19 2.66
C PRO A 17 -4.32 1.28 3.05
N MET A 18 -4.63 0.05 3.48
CA MET A 18 -3.64 -0.99 3.75
C MET A 18 -2.85 -1.41 2.50
N LEU A 19 -3.52 -1.61 1.36
CA LEU A 19 -2.87 -1.98 0.10
C LEU A 19 -2.01 -0.83 -0.44
N ARG A 20 -2.48 0.42 -0.27
CA ARG A 20 -1.71 1.62 -0.59
C ARG A 20 -0.41 1.66 0.20
N ALA A 21 -0.50 1.51 1.52
CA ALA A 21 0.67 1.52 2.40
C ALA A 21 1.64 0.38 2.09
N TYR A 22 1.13 -0.83 1.79
CA TYR A 22 1.96 -1.95 1.37
C TYR A 22 2.73 -1.66 0.07
N ARG A 23 2.04 -1.10 -0.93
CA ARG A 23 2.64 -0.78 -2.23
C ARG A 23 3.76 0.25 -2.08
N LEU A 24 3.52 1.32 -1.32
CA LEU A 24 4.53 2.36 -1.06
C LEU A 24 5.76 1.79 -0.36
N TRP A 25 5.57 0.97 0.67
CA TRP A 25 6.67 0.30 1.35
C TRP A 25 7.45 -0.62 0.39
N PHE A 26 6.75 -1.42 -0.41
CA PHE A 26 7.38 -2.39 -1.32
C PHE A 26 8.15 -1.71 -2.46
N GLU A 27 7.60 -0.64 -3.03
CA GLU A 27 8.28 0.18 -4.05
C GLU A 27 9.56 0.79 -3.47
N HIS A 28 9.49 1.36 -2.27
CA HIS A 28 10.67 1.87 -1.57
C HIS A 28 11.72 0.77 -1.32
N ALA A 29 11.30 -0.38 -0.75
CA ALA A 29 12.22 -1.47 -0.43
C ALA A 29 12.95 -2.01 -1.68
N ARG A 30 12.29 -1.97 -2.85
CA ARG A 30 12.89 -2.38 -4.12
C ARG A 30 13.89 -1.38 -4.67
N THR A 31 13.64 -0.08 -4.53
CA THR A 31 14.48 0.97 -5.15
C THR A 31 15.57 1.50 -4.23
N CYS A 32 15.40 1.40 -2.92
CA CYS A 32 16.32 1.93 -1.93
C CYS A 32 17.70 1.25 -1.99
N ALA A 33 18.74 2.07 -2.15
CA ALA A 33 20.13 1.65 -2.15
C ALA A 33 20.71 1.48 -0.74
N ASP A 34 20.07 2.07 0.28
CA ASP A 34 20.52 2.12 1.68
C ASP A 34 20.15 0.86 2.48
N GLY A 35 20.20 -0.31 1.83
CA GLY A 35 20.08 -1.60 2.53
C GLY A 35 18.67 -2.20 2.64
N CYS A 36 17.63 -1.57 2.09
CA CYS A 36 16.28 -2.17 2.12
C CYS A 36 16.10 -3.39 1.19
N ARG A 37 16.85 -3.46 0.08
CA ARG A 37 16.69 -4.52 -0.92
C ARG A 37 17.13 -5.91 -0.44
N CYS A 38 18.10 -5.96 0.47
CA CYS A 38 18.71 -7.20 0.96
C CYS A 38 18.35 -7.50 2.43
N THR A 39 17.51 -6.67 3.07
CA THR A 39 17.13 -6.87 4.46
C THR A 39 15.94 -7.83 4.56
N PRO A 40 16.09 -8.96 5.28
CA PRO A 40 15.01 -9.93 5.42
C PRO A 40 13.88 -9.43 6.33
N LYS A 41 14.13 -8.37 7.12
CA LYS A 41 13.13 -7.74 7.98
C LYS A 41 13.00 -6.26 7.63
N ALA A 42 11.77 -5.82 7.42
CA ALA A 42 11.45 -4.42 7.12
C ALA A 42 11.92 -3.43 8.21
N GLN A 43 12.02 -3.89 9.47
CA GLN A 43 12.53 -3.11 10.59
C GLN A 43 14.05 -2.89 10.57
N ASP A 44 14.80 -3.68 9.80
CA ASP A 44 16.26 -3.57 9.69
C ASP A 44 16.66 -2.68 8.49
N GLY A 45 15.67 -2.21 7.71
CA GLY A 45 15.87 -1.28 6.60
C GLY A 45 16.18 0.15 7.05
N CYS A 46 16.30 1.04 6.07
CA CYS A 46 16.52 2.46 6.31
C CYS A 46 15.33 3.11 7.04
N GLU A 47 15.51 4.34 7.51
CA GLU A 47 14.51 5.06 8.31
C GLU A 47 13.16 5.20 7.59
N ASP A 48 13.17 5.63 6.33
CA ASP A 48 11.97 5.75 5.51
C ASP A 48 11.26 4.41 5.32
N GLY A 49 12.04 3.35 5.06
CA GLY A 49 11.52 1.99 4.94
C GLY A 49 10.82 1.53 6.22
N ARG A 50 11.40 1.84 7.39
CA ARG A 50 10.78 1.54 8.70
C ARG A 50 9.49 2.33 8.93
N GLN A 51 9.47 3.61 8.55
CA GLN A 51 8.28 4.46 8.68
C GLN A 51 7.13 3.97 7.79
N LEU A 52 7.42 3.61 6.54
CA LEU A 52 6.45 3.04 5.60
C LEU A 52 5.93 1.69 6.10
N TRP A 53 6.80 0.83 6.62
CA TRP A 53 6.42 -0.43 7.24
C TRP A 53 5.50 -0.23 8.45
N GLY A 54 5.80 0.74 9.31
CA GLY A 54 4.96 1.11 10.45
C GLY A 54 3.56 1.57 10.01
N THR A 55 3.48 2.40 8.96
CA THR A 55 2.21 2.86 8.38
C THR A 55 1.36 1.70 7.87
N TYR A 56 1.97 0.75 7.14
CA TYR A 56 1.29 -0.47 6.70
C TYR A 56 0.79 -1.30 7.90
N ARG A 57 1.62 -1.47 8.93
CA ARG A 57 1.29 -2.25 10.11
C ARG A 57 0.08 -1.66 10.84
N LEU A 58 0.04 -0.33 11.02
CA LEU A 58 -1.09 0.37 11.62
C LEU A 58 -2.36 0.22 10.78
N ALA A 59 -2.27 0.38 9.46
CA ALA A 59 -3.41 0.19 8.56
C ALA A 59 -3.95 -1.26 8.57
N ARG A 60 -3.07 -2.25 8.74
CA ARG A 60 -3.45 -3.67 8.87
C ARG A 60 -4.11 -3.97 10.21
N ILE A 61 -3.59 -3.44 11.31
CA ILE A 61 -4.17 -3.63 12.65
C ILE A 61 -5.52 -2.92 12.77
N GLY A 62 -5.63 -1.69 12.27
CA GLY A 62 -6.90 -0.95 12.25
C GLY A 62 -8.01 -1.65 11.48
N ARG A 63 -7.66 -2.44 10.45
CA ARG A 63 -8.61 -3.30 9.71
C ARG A 63 -8.95 -4.62 10.42
N ALA A 64 -8.12 -5.07 11.36
CA ALA A 64 -8.36 -6.30 12.13
C ALA A 64 -9.22 -6.05 13.38
N ALA A 65 -9.43 -4.79 13.76
CA ALA A 65 -10.21 -4.36 14.91
C ALA A 65 -11.63 -3.85 14.55
N SER A 66 -12.11 -4.10 13.32
CA SER A 66 -13.43 -3.70 12.83
C SER A 66 -14.34 -4.89 12.59
#